data_AF-A0A8E6EWB4-F1
#
_entry.id   AF-A0A8E6EWB4-F1
#
_cell.length_a   1.000
_cell.length_b   1.000
_cell.length_c   1.000
_cell.angle_alpha   90.00
_cell.angle_beta   90.00
_cell.angle_gamma   90.00
#
_symmetry.space_group_name_H-M   'P 1'
#
loop_
_entity.id
_entity.type
_entity.pdbx_description
1 polymer ?
#
loop_
_entity_poly.entity_id
_entity_poly.type
_entity_poly.pdbx_seq_one_letter_code
_entity_poly.pdbx_strand_id
1 'polypeptide(L)' 'MAAQLKLYRSFEEPEFEVLPEEKIHIRLGDLLPLVALAQRRHFTWLQDFLDDEVSISSDLHDVLLAFRSSRPSA' A
#
# COMPACT_ATOMS: atom_id res chain seq x y z
N MET A 1 -43.38 38.24 3.65
CA MET A 1 -42.01 37.69 3.75
C MET A 1 -42.00 36.37 3.02
N ALA A 2 -41.39 36.29 1.84
CA ALA A 2 -41.33 35.06 1.04
C ALA A 2 -40.02 34.32 1.34
N ALA A 3 -40.11 33.09 1.82
CA ALA A 3 -38.95 32.24 2.07
C ALA A 3 -38.36 31.77 0.73
N GLN A 4 -37.09 32.07 0.48
CA GLN A 4 -36.38 31.63 -0.71
C GLN A 4 -35.59 30.36 -0.39
N LEU A 5 -36.02 29.24 -0.96
CA LEU A 5 -35.33 27.95 -0.86
C LEU A 5 -34.23 27.89 -1.92
N LYS A 6 -32.98 27.75 -1.48
CA LYS A 6 -31.82 27.56 -2.36
C LYS A 6 -31.79 26.09 -2.80
N LEU A 7 -32.11 25.86 -4.07
CA LEU A 7 -31.94 24.56 -4.71
C LEU A 7 -30.45 24.27 -4.87
N TYR A 8 -29.91 23.39 -4.04
CA TYR A 8 -28.61 22.78 -4.30
C TYR A 8 -28.79 21.78 -5.43
N ARG A 9 -28.33 22.16 -6.62
CA ARG A 9 -28.17 21.24 -7.74
C ARG A 9 -27.17 20.18 -7.27
N SER A 10 -27.60 18.92 -7.23
CA SER A 10 -26.72 17.79 -6.98
C SER A 10 -25.50 17.95 -7.88
N PHE A 11 -24.34 18.17 -7.26
CA PHE A 11 -23.07 18.14 -7.96
C PHE A 11 -23.00 16.72 -8.53
N GLU A 12 -23.00 16.59 -9.86
CA GLU A 12 -22.60 15.34 -10.50
C GLU A 12 -21.33 14.91 -9.79
N GLU A 13 -21.37 13.76 -9.10
CA GLU A 13 -20.17 13.19 -8.51
C GLU A 13 -19.19 13.11 -9.67
N PRO A 14 -18.04 13.81 -9.60
CA PRO A 14 -17.06 13.67 -10.67
C PRO A 14 -16.78 12.18 -10.75
N GLU A 15 -17.00 11.58 -11.91
CA GLU A 15 -16.51 10.24 -12.21
C GLU A 15 -15.01 10.32 -11.92
N PHE A 16 -14.61 9.88 -10.72
CA PHE A 16 -13.22 9.80 -10.34
C PHE A 16 -12.65 8.75 -11.30
N GLU A 17 -12.08 9.20 -12.41
CA GLU A 17 -11.17 8.38 -13.21
C GLU A 17 -10.16 7.85 -12.20
N VAL A 18 -10.25 6.54 -11.93
CA VAL A 18 -9.31 5.84 -11.06
C VAL A 18 -7.98 5.86 -11.81
N LEU A 19 -7.22 6.94 -11.64
CA LEU A 19 -5.87 7.03 -12.12
C LEU A 19 -5.14 5.80 -11.58
N PRO A 20 -4.44 5.04 -12.44
CA PRO A 20 -3.71 3.87 -11.97
C PRO A 20 -2.79 4.33 -10.85
N GLU A 21 -2.96 3.75 -9.66
CA GLU A 21 -2.12 4.02 -8.50
C GLU A 21 -0.68 4.11 -8.96
N GLU A 22 -0.07 5.28 -8.76
CA GLU A 22 1.27 5.56 -9.23
C GLU A 22 2.23 4.64 -8.45
N LYS A 23 2.54 3.49 -9.04
CA LYS A 23 3.41 2.48 -8.42
C LYS A 23 4.83 3.01 -8.44
N ILE A 24 5.22 3.64 -7.33
CA ILE A 24 6.59 4.14 -7.16
C ILE A 24 7.52 2.93 -7.02
N HIS A 25 8.42 2.78 -7.99
CA HIS A 25 9.44 1.73 -7.97
C HIS A 25 10.60 2.13 -7.06
N ILE A 26 10.73 1.47 -5.91
CA ILE A 26 11.87 1.63 -5.00
C ILE A 26 12.72 0.36 -4.97
N ARG A 27 14.03 0.50 -4.75
CA ARG A 27 14.92 -0.66 -4.63
C ARG A 27 14.62 -1.38 -3.32
N LEU A 28 14.56 -2.71 -3.37
CA LEU A 28 14.36 -3.55 -2.19
C LEU A 28 15.40 -3.27 -1.09
N GLY A 29 16.65 -2.99 -1.50
CA GLY A 29 17.73 -2.63 -0.58
C GLY A 29 17.48 -1.35 0.23
N ASP A 30 16.66 -0.43 -0.29
CA ASP A 30 16.26 0.80 0.41
C ASP A 30 14.98 0.56 1.23
N LEU A 31 14.07 -0.28 0.75
CA LEU A 31 12.83 -0.64 1.45
C LEU A 31 13.10 -1.47 2.72
N LEU A 32 13.97 -2.47 2.65
CA LEU A 32 14.26 -3.38 3.77
C LEU A 32 14.67 -2.65 5.07
N PRO A 33 15.66 -1.73 5.08
CA PRO A 33 16.03 -1.01 6.30
C PRO A 33 14.92 -0.08 6.80
N LEU A 34 14.11 0.51 5.90
CA LEU A 34 12.98 1.37 6.29
C LEU A 34 11.89 0.57 6.99
N VAL A 35 11.50 -0.57 6.42
CA VAL A 35 10.51 -1.48 7.02
C VAL A 35 11.04 -2.08 8.32
N ALA A 36 12.32 -2.47 8.37
CA ALA A 36 12.94 -2.98 9.60
C ALA A 36 12.95 -1.91 10.72
N LEU A 37 13.27 -0.66 10.39
CA LEU A 37 13.18 0.46 11.34
C LEU A 37 11.74 0.69 11.79
N ALA A 38 10.79 0.64 10.84
CA ALA A 38 9.38 0.82 11.10
C ALA A 38 8.84 -0.24 12.07
N GLN A 39 9.21 -1.50 11.85
CA GLN A 39 8.88 -2.63 12.70
C GLN A 39 9.49 -2.49 14.10
N ARG A 40 10.80 -2.17 14.19
CA ARG A 40 11.50 -2.01 15.48
C ARG A 40 10.94 -0.90 16.34
N ARG A 41 10.32 0.10 15.73
CA ARG A 41 9.77 1.28 16.40
C ARG A 41 8.24 1.27 16.49
N HIS A 42 7.61 0.16 16.09
CA HIS A 42 6.16 -0.08 16.13
C HIS A 42 5.34 1.06 15.49
N PHE A 43 5.75 1.53 14.32
CA PHE A 43 4.96 2.52 13.62
C PHE A 43 3.61 1.94 13.20
N THR A 44 2.53 2.66 13.53
CA THR A 44 1.16 2.24 13.21
C THR A 44 0.92 2.08 11.71
N TRP A 45 1.49 2.99 10.90
CA TRP A 45 1.34 2.92 9.44
C TRP A 45 1.78 1.57 8.87
N LEU A 46 2.83 0.94 9.43
CA LEU A 46 3.31 -0.35 8.91
C LEU A 46 2.22 -1.42 8.98
N GLN A 47 1.40 -1.42 10.03
CA GLN A 47 0.30 -2.39 10.19
C GLN A 47 -0.73 -2.24 9.07
N ASP A 48 -1.01 -1.01 8.66
CA ASP A 48 -1.97 -0.73 7.60
C ASP A 48 -1.49 -1.27 6.23
N PHE A 49 -0.18 -1.34 5.98
CA PHE A 49 0.40 -1.88 4.75
C PHE A 49 0.82 -3.36 4.85
N LEU A 50 0.62 -4.04 5.98
CA LEU A 50 1.00 -5.46 6.11
C LEU A 50 0.12 -6.40 5.29
N ASP A 51 -1.12 -5.99 5.02
CA ASP A 51 -2.09 -6.76 4.24
C ASP A 51 -2.03 -6.45 2.73
N ASP A 52 -1.24 -5.45 2.32
CA ASP A 52 -1.12 -5.03 0.93
C ASP A 52 -0.24 -5.97 0.09
N GLU A 53 -0.65 -6.19 -1.17
CA GLU A 53 0.08 -7.05 -2.11
C GLU A 53 1.23 -6.28 -2.77
N VAL A 54 2.47 -6.64 -2.41
CA VAL A 54 3.67 -6.07 -3.01
C VAL A 54 4.11 -6.89 -4.23
N SER A 55 4.09 -6.28 -5.40
CA SER A 55 4.63 -6.91 -6.62
C SER A 55 6.17 -6.98 -6.56
N ILE A 56 6.71 -8.19 -6.57
CA ILE A 56 8.14 -8.47 -6.62
C ILE A 56 8.52 -9.20 -7.92
N SER A 57 9.81 -9.15 -8.29
CA SER A 57 10.32 -9.96 -9.41
C SER A 57 10.17 -11.46 -9.12
N SER A 58 9.88 -12.26 -10.15
CA SER A 58 9.83 -13.73 -10.07
C SER A 58 11.09 -14.31 -9.44
N ASP A 59 12.26 -13.79 -9.84
CA ASP A 59 13.54 -14.29 -9.36
C ASP A 59 13.71 -14.06 -7.85
N LEU A 60 13.23 -12.91 -7.37
CA LEU A 60 13.27 -12.59 -5.93
C LEU A 60 12.26 -13.46 -5.16
N HIS A 61 11.08 -13.68 -5.72
CA HIS A 61 10.07 -14.55 -5.14
C HIS A 61 10.62 -15.97 -4.94
N ASP A 62 11.28 -16.53 -5.95
CA ASP A 62 11.85 -17.88 -5.88
C ASP A 62 12.96 -17.99 -4.83
N VAL A 63 13.83 -16.96 -4.73
CA VAL A 63 14.85 -16.89 -3.67
C VAL A 63 14.23 -16.80 -2.29
N LEU A 64 13.17 -15.99 -2.11
CA LEU A 64 12.46 -15.88 -0.83
C LEU A 64 11.73 -17.18 -0.46
N LEU A 65 11.15 -17.88 -1.44
CA LEU A 65 10.50 -19.17 -1.23
C LEU A 65 11.53 -20.24 -0.80
N ALA A 66 12.69 -20.28 -1.45
CA ALA A 66 13.81 -21.13 -1.06
C ALA A 66 14.32 -20.78 0.34
N PHE A 67 14.44 -19.49 0.66
CA PHE A 67 14.87 -19.03 1.98
C PHE A 67 13.86 -19.43 3.08
N ARG A 68 12.55 -19.26 2.83
CA ARG A 68 11.49 -19.64 3.78
C ARG A 68 11.45 -21.16 4.02
N SER A 69 11.61 -21.96 2.98
CA SER A 69 11.63 -23.42 3.07
C SER A 69 12.93 -23.96 3.69
N SER A 70 14.03 -23.20 3.60
CA SER A 70 15.29 -23.52 4.28
C SER A 70 15.30 -23.23 5.78
N ARG A 71 14.25 -22.61 6.35
CA ARG A 71 14.12 -22.47 7.80
C ARG A 71 13.96 -23.88 8.38
N PRO A 72 14.94 -24.43 9.11
CA PRO A 72 14.76 -25.71 9.76
C PRO A 72 13.62 -25.52 10.76
N SER A 73 12.51 -26.22 10.55
CA SER A 73 11.60 -26.50 11.65
C SER A 73 12.38 -27.41 12.61
N ALA A 74 13.05 -26.81 13.59
CA ALA A 74 13.70 -27.48 14.70
C ALA A 74 13.22 -26.83 15.99
#